data_AF-A0A9D2GR62-F1
#
_entry.id   AF-A0A9D2GR62-F1
#
_cell.length_a   1.000
_cell.length_b   1.000
_cell.length_c   1.000
_cell.angle_alpha   90.00
_cell.angle_beta   90.00
_cell.angle_gamma   90.00
#
_symmetry.space_group_name_H-M   'P 1'
#
loop_
_entity.id
_entity.type
_entity.pdbx_description
1 polymer ?
#
loop_
_entity_poly.entity_id
_entity_poly.type
_entity_poly.pdbx_seq_one_letter_code
_entity_poly.pdbx_strand_id
1 'polypeptide(L)'
;MVLFFCFYKFSSTGLDLSNFFLGIRLDRYAHFIMFFPYPFITWLTCRYSSNNRFIKRHAIVITLLSGIAFACLTEVCQDQFFKSRQGDVYDFLADSVAIVIGTVIVSLAGTPAVNYFDRLIIKHSK
;
A
#
# COMPACT_ATOMS: atom_id res chain seq x y z
N MET A 1 -3.62 10.55 -3.80
CA MET A 1 -4.33 10.09 -2.58
C MET A 1 -3.34 9.77 -1.47
N VAL A 2 -2.42 8.80 -1.64
CA VAL A 2 -1.43 8.41 -0.61
C VAL A 2 -0.56 9.59 -0.16
N LEU A 3 0.09 10.31 -1.07
CA LEU A 3 0.92 11.47 -0.72
C LEU A 3 0.16 12.58 0.00
N PHE A 4 -1.10 12.83 -0.36
CA PHE A 4 -1.93 13.83 0.32
C PHE A 4 -2.19 13.44 1.78
N PHE A 5 -2.50 12.17 2.05
CA PHE A 5 -2.71 11.70 3.43
C PHE A 5 -1.42 11.56 4.24
N CYS A 6 -0.27 11.27 3.61
CA CYS A 6 1.03 11.28 4.29
C CYS A 6 1.38 12.69 4.80
N PHE A 7 1.04 13.72 4.04
CA PHE A 7 1.55 15.09 4.27
C PHE A 7 0.54 16.03 4.92
N TYR A 8 -0.75 15.70 4.92
CA TYR A 8 -1.79 16.54 5.49
C TYR A 8 -1.97 16.29 6.99
N LYS A 9 -1.89 17.36 7.79
CA LYS A 9 -2.18 17.30 9.22
C LYS A 9 -3.65 17.63 9.46
N PHE A 10 -4.42 16.68 9.95
CA PHE A 10 -5.87 16.81 10.25
C PHE A 10 -6.19 17.72 11.46
N SER A 11 -5.26 18.57 11.87
CA SER A 11 -5.39 19.42 13.05
C SER A 11 -6.56 20.41 12.98
N SER A 12 -7.11 20.70 11.80
CA SER A 12 -8.22 21.64 11.62
C SER A 12 -9.56 20.99 11.28
N THR A 13 -9.62 19.65 11.16
CA THR A 13 -10.81 18.92 10.68
C THR A 13 -11.55 18.17 11.79
N GLY A 14 -11.17 18.36 13.06
CA GLY A 14 -11.79 17.70 14.22
C GLY A 14 -11.46 16.21 14.35
N LEU A 15 -10.67 15.64 13.44
CA LEU A 15 -10.17 14.27 13.50
C LEU A 15 -8.84 14.25 14.24
N ASP A 16 -8.90 13.90 15.52
CA ASP A 16 -7.71 13.72 16.34
C ASP A 16 -7.14 12.30 16.15
N LEU A 17 -6.21 12.18 15.20
CA LEU A 17 -5.46 10.97 14.91
C LEU A 17 -4.36 10.67 15.96
N SER A 18 -4.19 11.54 16.96
CA SER A 18 -3.31 11.26 18.10
C SER A 18 -3.95 10.30 19.11
N ASN A 19 -5.26 10.06 19.01
CA ASN A 19 -5.96 9.10 19.85
C ASN A 19 -5.43 7.68 19.67
N PHE A 20 -5.50 6.92 20.75
CA PHE A 20 -5.13 5.51 20.79
C PHE A 20 -6.39 4.64 20.66
N PHE A 21 -6.34 3.68 19.74
CA PHE A 21 -7.33 2.63 19.62
C PHE A 21 -6.62 1.28 19.79
N LEU A 22 -7.08 0.45 20.73
CA LEU A 22 -6.45 -0.83 21.09
C LEU A 22 -4.94 -0.71 21.39
N GLY A 23 -4.50 0.41 21.98
CA GLY A 23 -3.10 0.65 22.33
C GLY A 23 -2.21 1.11 21.17
N ILE A 24 -2.75 1.27 19.96
CA ILE A 24 -2.04 1.78 18.78
C ILE A 24 -2.62 3.15 18.41
N ARG A 25 -1.76 4.11 18.07
CA ARG A 25 -2.20 5.45 17.63
C ARG A 25 -2.95 5.36 16.29
N LEU A 26 -4.02 6.14 16.13
CA LEU A 26 -4.89 6.11 14.95
C LEU A 26 -4.19 6.49 13.64
N ASP A 27 -3.16 7.33 13.71
CA ASP A 27 -2.32 7.66 12.55
C ASP A 27 -1.65 6.44 11.92
N ARG A 28 -1.24 5.46 12.73
CA ARG A 28 -0.63 4.20 12.25
C ARG A 28 -1.62 3.31 11.50
N TYR A 29 -2.88 3.31 11.93
CA TYR A 29 -3.94 2.64 11.17
C TYR A 29 -4.20 3.33 9.83
N ALA A 30 -4.16 4.66 9.80
CA ALA A 30 -4.29 5.41 8.56
C ALA A 30 -3.15 5.07 7.59
N HIS A 31 -1.91 5.00 8.08
CA HIS A 31 -0.71 4.55 7.35
C HIS A 31 -0.88 3.14 6.77
N PHE A 32 -1.30 2.19 7.60
CA PHE A 32 -1.61 0.85 7.12
C PHE A 32 -2.65 0.86 5.99
N ILE A 33 -3.80 1.52 6.21
CA ILE A 33 -4.91 1.54 5.25
C ILE A 33 -4.53 2.19 3.93
N MET A 34 -3.70 3.24 3.95
CA MET A 34 -3.31 3.95 2.73
C MET A 34 -2.25 3.21 1.92
N PHE A 35 -1.37 2.43 2.55
CA PHE A 35 -0.39 1.59 1.84
C PHE A 35 -0.95 0.22 1.44
N PHE A 36 -1.98 -0.28 2.12
CA PHE A 36 -2.55 -1.60 1.86
C PHE A 36 -3.01 -1.84 0.40
N PRO A 37 -3.59 -0.88 -0.35
CA PRO A 37 -3.95 -1.08 -1.76
C PRO A 37 -2.73 -1.23 -2.69
N TYR A 38 -1.55 -0.76 -2.29
CA TYR A 38 -0.37 -0.69 -3.16
C TYR A 38 0.02 -2.06 -3.76
N PRO A 39 0.11 -3.16 -2.99
CA PRO A 39 0.53 -4.44 -3.55
C PRO A 39 -0.40 -4.98 -4.64
N PHE A 40 -1.71 -4.75 -4.49
CA PHE A 40 -2.72 -5.19 -5.45
C PHE A 40 -2.56 -4.46 -6.78
N ILE A 41 -2.45 -3.13 -6.73
CA ILE A 41 -2.31 -2.28 -7.91
C ILE A 41 -0.99 -2.60 -8.62
N THR A 42 0.13 -2.60 -7.89
CA THR A 42 1.46 -2.83 -8.46
C THR A 42 1.57 -4.21 -9.10
N TRP A 43 1.02 -5.25 -8.47
CA TRP A 43 1.03 -6.60 -9.05
C TRP A 43 0.18 -6.68 -10.32
N LEU A 44 -1.04 -6.10 -10.31
CA LEU A 44 -1.89 -6.04 -11.51
C LEU A 44 -1.19 -5.29 -12.65
N THR A 45 -0.54 -4.16 -12.36
CA THR A 45 0.25 -3.39 -13.33
C THR A 45 1.40 -4.24 -13.89
N CYS A 46 2.17 -4.91 -13.03
CA CYS A 46 3.26 -5.78 -13.46
C CYS A 46 2.76 -6.90 -14.38
N ARG A 47 1.59 -7.48 -14.09
CA ARG A 47 1.03 -8.61 -14.84
C ARG A 47 0.40 -8.22 -16.17
N TYR A 48 -0.41 -7.16 -16.18
CA TYR A 48 -1.28 -6.82 -17.30
C TYR A 48 -0.79 -5.64 -18.14
N SER A 49 -0.12 -4.65 -17.53
CA SER A 49 0.32 -3.45 -18.22
C SER A 49 1.77 -3.53 -18.72
N SER A 50 2.62 -4.31 -18.04
CA SER A 50 4.01 -4.47 -18.49
C SER A 50 4.11 -5.33 -19.75
N ASN A 51 4.92 -4.93 -20.73
CA ASN A 51 5.31 -5.79 -21.85
C ASN A 51 6.57 -6.61 -21.55
N ASN A 52 7.25 -6.36 -20.44
CA ASN A 52 8.50 -7.03 -20.10
C ASN A 52 8.23 -8.37 -19.38
N ARG A 53 8.68 -9.47 -19.97
CA ARG A 53 8.54 -10.83 -19.42
C ARG A 53 9.22 -10.98 -18.05
N PHE A 54 10.33 -10.28 -17.83
CA PHE A 54 11.03 -10.28 -16.54
C PHE A 54 10.17 -9.67 -15.43
N ILE A 55 9.51 -8.54 -15.71
CA ILE A 55 8.62 -7.86 -14.75
C ILE A 55 7.42 -8.74 -14.40
N LYS A 56 6.80 -9.38 -15.41
CA LYS A 56 5.69 -10.33 -15.16
C LYS A 56 6.14 -11.50 -14.28
N ARG A 57 7.30 -12.08 -14.58
CA ARG A 57 7.83 -13.24 -13.84
C ARG A 57 8.15 -12.92 -12.39
N HIS A 58 8.68 -11.72 -12.12
CA HIS A 58 9.08 -11.29 -10.79
C HIS A 58 8.10 -10.30 -10.15
N ALA A 59 6.84 -10.27 -10.62
CA ALA A 59 5.85 -9.29 -10.20
C ALA A 59 5.67 -9.22 -8.67
N ILE A 60 5.64 -10.37 -7.98
CA ILE A 60 5.53 -10.43 -6.52
C ILE A 60 6.75 -9.79 -5.82
N VAL A 61 7.95 -10.12 -6.27
CA VAL A 61 9.20 -9.59 -5.70
C VAL A 61 9.32 -8.10 -5.97
N ILE A 62 8.99 -7.66 -7.18
CA ILE A 62 8.98 -6.25 -7.56
C ILE A 62 7.99 -5.49 -6.68
N THR A 63 6.76 -5.98 -6.55
CA THR A 63 5.73 -5.38 -5.70
C THR A 63 6.20 -5.22 -4.25
N LEU A 64 6.83 -6.25 -3.67
CA LEU A 64 7.33 -6.19 -2.30
C LEU A 64 8.43 -5.13 -2.16
N LEU A 65 9.48 -5.24 -2.98
CA LEU A 65 10.65 -4.37 -2.87
C LEU A 65 10.31 -2.92 -3.20
N SER A 66 9.51 -2.68 -4.24
CA SER A 66 9.08 -1.33 -4.61
C SER A 66 8.17 -0.73 -3.55
N GLY A 67 7.32 -1.53 -2.90
CA GLY A 67 6.46 -1.08 -1.82
C GLY A 67 7.25 -0.68 -0.56
N ILE A 68 8.20 -1.50 -0.13
CA ILE A 68 9.07 -1.18 1.02
C ILE A 68 9.96 0.03 0.71
N ALA A 69 10.52 0.10 -0.49
CA ALA A 69 11.29 1.27 -0.91
C ALA A 69 10.42 2.54 -0.91
N PHE A 70 9.17 2.43 -1.36
CA PHE A 70 8.23 3.56 -1.37
C PHE A 70 7.87 4.01 0.05
N ALA A 71 7.59 3.09 0.98
CA ALA A 71 7.35 3.41 2.39
C ALA A 71 8.56 4.11 3.05
N CYS A 72 9.77 3.64 2.75
CA CYS A 72 10.99 4.28 3.24
C CYS A 72 11.16 5.69 2.67
N LEU A 73 10.91 5.86 1.37
CA LEU A 73 10.97 7.18 0.72
C LEU A 73 9.96 8.15 1.32
N THR A 74 8.73 7.71 1.61
CA THR A 74 7.71 8.59 2.20
C THR A 74 8.08 9.02 3.60
N GLU A 75 8.67 8.13 4.39
CA GLU A 75 9.15 8.42 5.74
C GLU A 75 10.28 9.46 5.72
N VAL A 76 11.30 9.23 4.88
CA VAL A 76 12.40 10.19 4.69
C VAL A 76 11.88 11.53 4.18
N CYS A 77 10.90 11.51 3.25
CA CYS A 77 10.29 12.74 2.77
C CYS A 77 9.52 13.47 3.88
N GLN A 78 8.81 12.76 4.74
CA GLN A 78 8.09 13.37 5.87
C GLN A 78 9.06 14.08 6.81
N ASP A 79 10.11 13.37 7.22
CA ASP A 79 11.13 13.89 8.13
C ASP A 79 11.87 15.12 7.57
N GLN A 80 12.25 15.08 6.29
CA GLN A 80 13.07 16.13 5.69
C GLN A 80 12.28 17.35 5.21
N PHE A 81 11.04 17.16 4.72
CA PHE A 81 10.29 18.24 4.07
C PHE A 81 9.17 18.85 4.95
N PHE A 82 8.70 18.15 5.99
CA PHE A 82 7.52 18.59 6.75
C PHE A 82 7.86 18.90 8.21
N LYS A 83 8.11 20.18 8.53
CA LYS A 83 8.35 20.67 9.90
C LYS A 83 7.24 20.34 10.91
N SER A 84 6.03 20.03 10.43
CA SER A 84 4.85 19.73 11.26
C SER A 84 4.74 18.26 11.67
N ARG A 85 5.58 17.37 11.11
CA ARG A 85 5.57 15.91 11.33
C ARG A 85 6.98 15.35 11.22
N GLN A 86 7.50 14.80 12.33
CA GLN A 86 8.78 14.07 12.32
C GLN A 86 8.55 12.65 11.81
N GLY A 87 9.58 12.07 11.19
CA GLY A 87 9.53 10.65 10.86
C GLY A 87 9.40 9.78 12.13
N ASP A 88 8.47 8.84 12.14
CA ASP A 88 8.29 7.81 13.17
C ASP A 88 8.56 6.42 12.57
N VAL A 89 9.52 5.69 13.14
CA VAL A 89 9.82 4.30 12.76
C VAL A 89 8.58 3.41 12.85
N TYR A 90 7.63 3.72 13.73
CA TYR A 90 6.36 3.00 13.83
C TYR A 90 5.41 3.27 12.66
N ASP A 91 5.51 4.42 12.00
CA ASP A 91 4.73 4.73 10.78
C ASP A 91 5.30 3.93 9.59
N PHE A 92 6.63 3.93 9.42
CA PHE A 92 7.31 3.06 8.46
C PHE A 92 7.01 1.57 8.69
N LEU A 93 6.92 1.13 9.95
CA LEU A 93 6.55 -0.24 10.28
C LEU A 93 5.11 -0.54 9.86
N ALA A 94 4.16 0.37 10.14
CA ALA A 94 2.76 0.20 9.75
C ALA A 94 2.61 0.10 8.22
N ASP A 95 3.30 0.95 7.48
CA ASP A 95 3.34 0.93 6.01
C ASP A 95 3.95 -0.38 5.50
N SER A 96 5.10 -0.79 6.06
CA SER A 96 5.78 -2.03 5.69
C SER A 96 4.92 -3.26 5.94
N VAL A 97 4.22 -3.32 7.07
CA VAL A 97 3.29 -4.42 7.39
C VAL A 97 2.13 -4.46 6.40
N ALA A 98 1.58 -3.31 5.99
CA ALA A 98 0.56 -3.25 4.95
C ALA A 98 1.06 -3.80 3.61
N ILE A 99 2.28 -3.43 3.20
CA ILE A 99 2.91 -3.93 1.98
C ILE A 99 3.13 -5.44 2.05
N VAL A 100 3.66 -5.95 3.16
CA VAL A 100 3.93 -7.39 3.33
C VAL A 100 2.63 -8.19 3.30
N ILE A 101 1.62 -7.79 4.08
CA ILE A 101 0.33 -8.48 4.13
C ILE A 101 -0.35 -8.45 2.77
N GLY A 102 -0.44 -7.28 2.13
CA GLY A 102 -1.03 -7.16 0.80
C GLY A 102 -0.30 -8.01 -0.24
N THR A 103 1.03 -8.07 -0.18
CA THR A 103 1.83 -8.91 -1.10
C THR A 103 1.57 -10.40 -0.87
N VAL A 104 1.48 -10.85 0.38
CA VAL A 104 1.13 -12.24 0.72
C VAL A 104 -0.26 -12.59 0.17
N ILE A 105 -1.25 -11.72 0.40
CA ILE A 105 -2.61 -11.91 -0.13
C ILE A 105 -2.57 -12.06 -1.65
N VAL A 106 -1.88 -11.17 -2.34
CA VAL A 106 -1.78 -11.21 -3.81
C VAL A 106 -1.03 -12.45 -4.30
N SER A 107 0.01 -12.89 -3.60
CA SER A 107 0.74 -14.11 -3.94
C SER A 107 -0.12 -15.36 -3.85
N LEU A 108 -0.99 -15.45 -2.83
CA LEU A 108 -1.83 -16.63 -2.58
C LEU A 108 -3.14 -16.58 -3.38
N ALA A 109 -3.82 -15.44 -3.35
CA ALA A 109 -5.18 -15.27 -3.87
C ALA A 109 -5.25 -14.50 -5.20
N GLY A 110 -4.19 -13.82 -5.62
CA GLY A 110 -4.23 -12.94 -6.80
C GLY A 110 -4.57 -13.68 -8.09
N THR A 111 -3.81 -14.72 -8.44
CA THR A 111 -4.09 -15.53 -9.64
C THR A 111 -5.46 -16.21 -9.63
N PRO A 112 -5.86 -16.95 -8.56
CA PRO A 112 -7.18 -17.58 -8.55
C PRO A 112 -8.32 -16.57 -8.58
N ALA A 113 -8.19 -15.42 -7.91
CA ALA A 113 -9.19 -14.36 -7.97
C ALA A 113 -9.37 -13.82 -9.38
N VAL A 114 -8.29 -13.47 -10.09
CA VAL A 114 -8.41 -12.95 -11.46
C VAL A 114 -9.01 -14.00 -12.40
N ASN A 115 -8.57 -15.25 -12.30
CA ASN A 115 -9.14 -16.33 -13.11
C ASN A 115 -10.65 -16.53 -12.86
N TYR A 116 -11.11 -16.32 -11.62
CA TYR A 116 -12.52 -16.37 -11.28
C TYR A 116 -13.31 -15.22 -11.92
N PHE A 117 -12.78 -13.99 -11.84
CA PHE A 117 -13.40 -12.82 -12.48
C PHE A 117 -13.46 -12.96 -14.01
N ASP A 118 -12.38 -13.40 -14.66
CA ASP A 118 -12.35 -13.61 -16.11
C ASP A 118 -13.44 -14.60 -16.56
N ARG A 119 -13.65 -15.67 -15.80
CA ARG A 119 -14.73 -16.65 -16.06
C ARG A 119 -16.13 -16.05 -15.90
N LEU A 120 -16.34 -15.20 -14.90
CA LEU A 120 -17.64 -14.54 -14.69
C LEU A 120 -18.00 -13.60 -15.84
N ILE A 121 -17.02 -12.83 -16.32
CA ILE A 121 -17.21 -11.87 -17.42
C ILE A 121 -17.53 -12.60 -18.72
N ILE A 122 -16.75 -13.64 -19.06
CA ILE A 122 -16.99 -14.43 -20.28
C ILE A 122 -18.37 -15.11 -20.26
N LYS A 123 -18.84 -15.56 -19.08
CA LYS A 123 -20.14 -16.22 -18.93
C LYS A 123 -21.33 -15.26 -19.16
N HIS A 124 -21.19 -13.97 -18.85
CA HIS A 124 -22.25 -12.96 -19.02
C HIS A 124 -22.20 -12.25 -20.38
N SER A 125 -21.17 -12.50 -21.19
CA SER A 125 -21.01 -11.91 -22.52
C SER A 125 -21.52 -12.82 -23.66
N LYS A 126 -22.15 -13.96 -23.33
CA LYS A 126 -22.84 -14.88 -24.25
C LYS A 126 -24.33 -14.90 -23.91
#